data_AF-A0A4U5UM34-F1
#
_entry.id   AF-A0A4U5UM34-F1
#
_cell.length_a   1.000
_cell.length_b   1.000
_cell.length_c   1.000
_cell.angle_alpha   90.00
_cell.angle_beta   90.00
_cell.angle_gamma   90.00
#
_symmetry.space_group_name_H-M   'P 1'
#
loop_
_entity.id
_entity.type
_entity.pdbx_description
1 polymer ?
#
loop_
_entity_poly.entity_id
_entity_poly.type
_entity_poly.pdbx_seq_one_letter_code
_entity_poly.pdbx_strand_id
1 'polypeptide(L)'
;MPEKAGNVMEEDVETFAFQAEIAQLMSLIINTFYSNKEIFLRELISNSSDALDKIRYESLTDPSRLESCKELKIEVRPDLLNRTLTLIDTGIGMTKADLINNLGTIAKSGTKAFMEALQAGADISMIGQFGVGFYSAYLVADKVTVITKHNDDEQYVWESAAGGSFTVKPDPGEPIGRGTKVILHLKEDQTEYCEEKRIKEVVKKHSQFIGYPITLYVEKTREKEVDLEDGAKVEEIEKEAAEAAENKDKPKIEDHFSVEGQLEFRALLFVPRRAAFDLFENKKKKNNIKLYVRRVFIMDNCEELIPEYLNSQNRKKLSELLRYYTSASGDEMVSLKDYCSRMKENQKHIYYITGETKDQVANSAFVERLRKAGLEVIYMIEPIDEYCVQQLKEYDGKNLVSVTKEGLELPEDEDEKKKQEELKNKFENLCKIMKDILDKKIEKSLTAWWLPHAASSPAPMAGQLTWRGIMKSQALRDNSTMGYMTAKKHLEINPDHPIVETLREKAEADKNDKAVKDLVILLFETALLSSGFTLEDPQTHANRIYRMIKLGLGIDDDDSAVEDLIQPADEDMPVLEGDDDTSRMEEVD
;
A
#
# COMPACT_ATOMS: atom_id res chain seq x y z
N MET A 1 -42.57 32.78 74.36
CA MET A 1 -43.18 32.65 73.03
C MET A 1 -42.06 32.29 72.07
N PRO A 2 -41.97 31.05 71.57
CA PRO A 2 -40.99 30.70 70.54
C PRO A 2 -41.58 30.91 69.15
N GLU A 3 -40.74 31.41 68.26
CA GLU A 3 -41.00 31.68 66.85
C GLU A 3 -41.37 30.38 66.11
N LYS A 4 -42.38 30.49 65.24
CA LYS A 4 -42.76 29.42 64.31
C LYS A 4 -41.63 29.20 63.31
N ALA A 5 -40.97 28.05 63.39
CA ALA A 5 -40.19 27.53 62.29
C ALA A 5 -41.11 27.41 61.06
N GLY A 6 -40.75 28.09 59.97
CA GLY A 6 -41.42 27.93 58.69
C GLY A 6 -41.24 26.49 58.21
N ASN A 7 -42.35 25.78 58.02
CA ASN A 7 -42.38 24.59 57.19
C ASN A 7 -41.92 25.00 55.80
N VAL A 8 -40.70 24.62 55.43
CA VAL A 8 -40.32 24.49 54.02
C VAL A 8 -41.20 23.37 53.49
N MET A 9 -42.18 23.71 52.65
CA MET A 9 -42.94 22.68 51.93
C MET A 9 -41.93 21.99 51.00
N GLU A 10 -41.66 20.70 51.22
CA GLU A 10 -41.09 19.88 50.15
C GLU A 10 -42.05 19.99 48.97
N GLU A 11 -41.58 20.55 47.86
CA GLU A 11 -42.35 20.61 46.62
C GLU A 11 -42.73 19.17 46.23
N ASP A 12 -44.00 18.94 45.88
CA ASP A 12 -44.49 17.64 45.42
C ASP A 12 -43.72 17.23 44.16
N VAL A 13 -42.70 16.37 44.33
CA VAL A 13 -41.90 15.87 43.21
C VAL A 13 -42.69 14.79 42.49
N GLU A 14 -43.28 15.15 41.35
CA GLU A 14 -43.92 14.19 40.44
C GLU A 14 -42.87 13.51 39.55
N THR A 15 -42.78 12.18 39.67
CA THR A 15 -41.89 11.35 38.84
C THR A 15 -42.71 10.66 37.76
N PHE A 16 -42.35 10.90 36.49
CA PHE A 16 -42.95 10.23 35.34
C PHE A 16 -41.92 9.31 34.67
N ALA A 17 -42.38 8.19 34.15
CA ALA A 17 -41.56 7.33 33.30
C ALA A 17 -41.40 7.93 31.90
N PHE A 18 -40.24 7.72 31.28
CA PHE A 18 -40.04 8.10 29.87
C PHE A 18 -41.04 7.37 28.97
N GLN A 19 -41.65 8.11 28.04
CA GLN A 19 -42.53 7.57 27.00
C GLN A 19 -41.83 7.63 25.64
N ALA A 20 -42.11 6.66 24.77
CA ALA A 20 -41.58 6.60 23.42
C ALA A 20 -42.69 6.30 22.41
N GLU A 21 -42.74 7.07 21.32
CA GLU A 21 -43.68 6.83 20.23
C GLU A 21 -43.15 5.73 19.30
N ILE A 22 -43.71 4.53 19.43
CA ILE A 22 -43.22 3.31 18.76
C ILE A 22 -43.23 3.45 17.23
N ALA A 23 -44.26 4.08 16.65
CA ALA A 23 -44.36 4.26 15.21
C ALA A 23 -43.21 5.14 14.64
N GLN A 24 -42.88 6.22 15.34
CA GLN A 24 -41.76 7.09 14.95
C GLN A 24 -40.41 6.40 15.19
N LEU A 25 -40.26 5.67 16.31
CA LEU A 25 -39.04 4.93 16.62
C LEU A 25 -38.75 3.84 15.57
N MET A 26 -39.78 3.11 15.14
CA MET A 26 -39.68 2.14 14.05
C MET A 26 -39.23 2.80 12.75
N SER A 27 -39.84 3.93 12.39
CA SER A 27 -39.42 4.71 11.22
C SER A 27 -37.96 5.16 11.32
N LEU A 28 -37.50 5.58 12.50
CA LEU A 28 -36.12 6.00 12.73
C LEU A 28 -35.12 4.84 12.57
N ILE A 29 -35.43 3.67 13.13
CA ILE A 29 -34.60 2.46 13.01
C ILE A 29 -34.51 2.03 11.54
N ILE A 30 -35.61 2.09 10.80
CA ILE A 30 -35.65 1.66 9.40
C ILE A 30 -34.97 2.70 8.49
N ASN A 31 -35.19 4.00 8.68
CA ASN A 31 -34.77 5.00 7.69
C ASN A 31 -33.44 5.70 8.02
N THR A 32 -33.04 5.76 9.28
CA THR A 32 -31.89 6.58 9.71
C THR A 32 -30.74 5.81 10.35
N PHE A 33 -30.97 4.62 10.92
CA PHE A 33 -29.91 3.91 11.64
C PHE A 33 -28.95 3.16 10.71
N TYR A 34 -29.40 2.78 9.52
CA TYR A 34 -28.62 2.01 8.56
C TYR A 34 -28.43 2.79 7.27
N SER A 35 -27.19 3.04 6.88
CA SER A 35 -26.87 3.65 5.57
C SER A 35 -26.91 2.61 4.43
N ASN A 36 -26.58 1.35 4.72
CA ASN A 36 -26.51 0.28 3.74
C ASN A 36 -27.63 -0.75 3.98
N LYS A 37 -28.48 -0.97 2.98
CA LYS A 37 -29.61 -1.91 3.09
C LYS A 37 -29.17 -3.36 3.27
N GLU A 38 -28.06 -3.78 2.64
CA GLU A 38 -27.54 -5.15 2.68
C GLU A 38 -27.22 -5.70 4.09
N ILE A 39 -27.18 -4.83 5.10
CA ILE A 39 -26.97 -5.18 6.51
C ILE A 39 -28.08 -6.09 7.04
N PHE A 40 -29.30 -6.06 6.47
CA PHE A 40 -30.41 -6.90 6.94
C PHE A 40 -30.03 -8.39 7.00
N LEU A 41 -29.29 -8.88 5.99
CA LEU A 41 -28.92 -10.28 5.90
C LEU A 41 -27.84 -10.65 6.94
N ARG A 42 -26.93 -9.70 7.25
CA ARG A 42 -25.97 -9.84 8.35
C ARG A 42 -26.70 -10.00 9.69
N GLU A 43 -27.66 -9.13 9.98
CA GLU A 43 -28.41 -9.16 11.25
C GLU A 43 -29.20 -10.45 11.39
N LEU A 44 -29.91 -10.88 10.34
CA LEU A 44 -30.71 -12.11 10.38
C LEU A 44 -29.84 -13.36 10.53
N ILE A 45 -28.73 -13.48 9.79
CA ILE A 45 -27.80 -14.60 9.93
C ILE A 45 -27.15 -14.60 11.32
N SER A 46 -26.83 -13.42 11.88
CA SER A 46 -26.27 -13.31 13.23
C SER A 46 -27.27 -13.80 14.29
N ASN A 47 -28.55 -13.43 14.16
CA ASN A 47 -29.61 -13.91 15.05
C ASN A 47 -29.80 -15.43 14.93
N SER A 48 -29.75 -15.98 13.72
CA SER A 48 -29.80 -17.42 13.49
C SER A 48 -28.60 -18.14 14.12
N SER A 49 -27.39 -17.57 14.02
CA SER A 49 -26.19 -18.11 14.69
C SER A 49 -26.33 -18.11 16.21
N ASP A 50 -26.84 -17.02 16.81
CA ASP A 50 -27.10 -16.97 18.25
C ASP A 50 -28.14 -18.02 18.69
N ALA A 51 -29.17 -18.26 17.87
CA ALA A 51 -30.18 -19.28 18.15
C ALA A 51 -29.60 -20.70 18.08
N LEU A 52 -28.64 -20.94 17.19
CA LEU A 52 -27.90 -22.20 17.08
C LEU A 52 -26.94 -22.40 18.27
N ASP A 53 -26.27 -21.35 18.73
CA ASP A 53 -25.42 -21.40 19.93
C ASP A 53 -26.22 -21.69 21.20
N LYS A 54 -27.43 -21.13 21.32
CA LYS A 54 -28.36 -21.42 22.46
C LYS A 54 -28.72 -22.89 22.54
N ILE A 55 -29.21 -23.48 21.44
CA ILE A 55 -29.58 -24.90 21.44
C ILE A 55 -28.36 -25.80 21.62
N ARG A 56 -27.21 -25.41 21.05
CA ARG A 56 -25.97 -26.15 21.26
C ARG A 56 -25.59 -26.17 22.73
N TYR A 57 -25.70 -25.05 23.44
CA TYR A 57 -25.44 -25.01 24.87
C TYR A 57 -26.41 -25.88 25.67
N GLU A 58 -27.72 -25.77 25.42
CA GLU A 58 -28.71 -26.62 26.08
C GLU A 58 -28.48 -28.11 25.80
N SER A 59 -27.98 -28.44 24.61
CA SER A 59 -27.63 -29.83 24.27
C SER A 59 -26.41 -30.37 25.02
N LEU A 60 -25.54 -29.50 25.54
CA LEU A 60 -24.40 -29.91 26.38
C LEU A 60 -24.87 -30.37 27.76
N THR A 61 -25.96 -29.79 28.27
CA THR A 61 -26.56 -30.17 29.56
C THR A 61 -27.63 -31.25 29.40
N ASP A 62 -28.41 -31.21 28.32
CA ASP A 62 -29.47 -32.17 27.99
C ASP A 62 -29.45 -32.56 26.50
N PRO A 63 -28.83 -33.70 26.15
CA PRO A 63 -28.76 -34.17 24.76
C PRO A 63 -30.11 -34.42 24.08
N SER A 64 -31.19 -34.63 24.84
CA SER A 64 -32.53 -34.89 24.29
C SER A 64 -33.10 -33.67 23.54
N ARG A 65 -32.61 -32.46 23.85
CA ARG A 65 -33.01 -31.20 23.19
C ARG A 65 -32.74 -31.18 21.67
N LEU A 66 -31.84 -32.05 21.17
CA LEU A 66 -31.53 -32.20 19.76
C LEU A 66 -32.34 -33.27 19.02
N GLU A 67 -33.20 -34.05 19.70
CA GLU A 67 -33.95 -35.14 19.07
C GLU A 67 -34.91 -34.65 17.98
N SER A 68 -35.49 -33.47 18.16
CA SER A 68 -36.39 -32.82 17.19
C SER A 68 -35.69 -32.38 15.91
N CYS A 69 -34.40 -32.04 15.98
CA CYS A 69 -33.56 -31.69 14.83
C CYS A 69 -32.07 -31.73 15.22
N LYS A 70 -31.30 -32.69 14.68
CA LYS A 70 -29.88 -32.86 15.01
C LYS A 70 -28.94 -31.94 14.25
N GLU A 71 -29.34 -31.48 13.07
CA GLU A 71 -28.52 -30.61 12.24
C GLU A 71 -28.57 -29.16 12.74
N LEU A 72 -27.40 -28.52 12.85
CA LEU A 72 -27.26 -27.10 13.19
C LEU A 72 -26.80 -26.34 11.95
N LYS A 73 -27.72 -25.65 11.26
CA LYS A 73 -27.46 -24.98 9.98
C LYS A 73 -28.37 -23.77 9.78
N ILE A 74 -27.98 -22.92 8.83
CA ILE A 74 -28.75 -21.78 8.35
C ILE A 74 -28.99 -21.98 6.86
N GLU A 75 -30.23 -21.90 6.41
CA GLU A 75 -30.60 -21.99 5.00
C GLU A 75 -31.16 -20.66 4.49
N VAL A 76 -30.71 -20.25 3.31
CA VAL A 76 -31.22 -19.08 2.58
C VAL A 76 -31.93 -19.59 1.33
N ARG A 77 -33.21 -19.26 1.16
CA ARG A 77 -34.04 -19.67 0.03
C ARG A 77 -34.67 -18.44 -0.63
N PRO A 78 -34.12 -17.95 -1.75
CA PRO A 78 -34.77 -16.94 -2.56
C PRO A 78 -35.90 -17.56 -3.38
N ASP A 79 -36.98 -16.81 -3.53
CA ASP A 79 -38.11 -17.13 -4.39
C ASP A 79 -38.46 -15.88 -5.21
N LEU A 80 -38.00 -15.88 -6.47
CA LEU A 80 -38.18 -14.76 -7.38
C LEU A 80 -39.65 -14.61 -7.81
N LEU A 81 -40.39 -15.71 -7.93
CA LEU A 81 -41.78 -15.72 -8.38
C LEU A 81 -42.69 -15.03 -7.36
N ASN A 82 -42.48 -15.32 -6.09
CA ASN A 82 -43.26 -14.72 -5.00
C ASN A 82 -42.61 -13.43 -4.44
N ARG A 83 -41.44 -13.02 -4.96
CA ARG A 83 -40.63 -11.90 -4.43
C ARG A 83 -40.37 -12.05 -2.93
N THR A 84 -40.02 -13.26 -2.51
CA THR A 84 -39.70 -13.53 -1.10
C THR A 84 -38.30 -14.05 -0.91
N LEU A 85 -37.69 -13.67 0.21
CA LEU A 85 -36.44 -14.26 0.68
C LEU A 85 -36.71 -14.93 2.02
N THR A 86 -36.50 -16.24 2.08
CA THR A 86 -36.72 -17.03 3.28
C THR A 86 -35.40 -17.41 3.93
N LEU A 87 -35.22 -17.05 5.19
CA LEU A 87 -34.13 -17.55 6.04
C LEU A 87 -34.69 -18.62 6.99
N ILE A 88 -34.03 -19.77 7.07
CA ILE A 88 -34.42 -20.88 7.95
C ILE A 88 -33.23 -21.21 8.84
N ASP A 89 -33.41 -21.16 10.15
CA ASP A 89 -32.43 -21.68 11.10
C ASP A 89 -33.00 -22.86 11.87
N THR A 90 -32.13 -23.82 12.18
CA THR A 90 -32.45 -24.96 13.04
C THR A 90 -32.06 -24.69 14.50
N GLY A 91 -32.13 -23.42 14.93
CA GLY A 91 -31.80 -22.96 16.28
C GLY A 91 -32.82 -23.42 17.32
N ILE A 92 -32.79 -22.79 18.50
CA ILE A 92 -33.68 -23.13 19.62
C ILE A 92 -35.17 -22.84 19.35
N GLY A 93 -35.46 -21.85 18.50
CA GLY A 93 -36.82 -21.33 18.25
C GLY A 93 -37.29 -20.36 19.34
N MET A 94 -38.54 -19.93 19.26
CA MET A 94 -39.14 -18.99 20.22
C MET A 94 -40.51 -19.50 20.68
N THR A 95 -40.82 -19.32 21.97
CA THR A 95 -42.17 -19.57 22.50
C THR A 95 -43.12 -18.44 22.08
N LYS A 96 -44.44 -18.63 22.28
CA LYS A 96 -45.41 -17.54 22.09
C LYS A 96 -45.08 -16.32 22.95
N ALA A 97 -44.60 -16.55 24.17
CA ALA A 97 -44.17 -15.49 25.07
C ALA A 97 -42.96 -14.74 24.51
N ASP A 98 -41.98 -15.44 23.95
CA ASP A 98 -40.79 -14.82 23.34
C ASP A 98 -41.13 -14.00 22.09
N LEU A 99 -42.08 -14.46 21.26
CA LEU A 99 -42.55 -13.69 20.11
C LEU A 99 -43.13 -12.34 20.52
N ILE A 100 -43.88 -12.29 21.62
CA ILE A 100 -44.50 -11.04 22.11
C ILE A 100 -43.46 -10.19 22.85
N ASN A 101 -42.70 -10.81 23.74
CA ASN A 101 -41.85 -10.11 24.71
C ASN A 101 -40.46 -9.76 24.19
N ASN A 102 -39.95 -10.46 23.17
CA ASN A 102 -38.64 -10.19 22.57
C ASN A 102 -38.81 -9.62 21.17
N LEU A 103 -39.47 -10.35 20.26
CA LEU A 103 -39.61 -9.90 18.86
C LEU A 103 -40.58 -8.71 18.72
N GLY A 104 -41.60 -8.64 19.57
CA GLY A 104 -42.57 -7.55 19.62
C GLY A 104 -42.13 -6.32 20.41
N THR A 105 -40.97 -6.36 21.09
CA THR A 105 -40.50 -5.26 21.96
C THR A 105 -39.17 -4.70 21.45
N ILE A 106 -39.16 -3.41 21.09
CA ILE A 106 -37.97 -2.72 20.61
C ILE A 106 -36.93 -2.59 21.74
N ALA A 107 -35.65 -2.76 21.39
CA ALA A 107 -34.51 -2.67 22.31
C ALA A 107 -34.50 -3.75 23.41
N LYS A 108 -35.17 -4.88 23.18
CA LYS A 108 -35.12 -6.05 24.04
C LYS A 108 -34.54 -7.24 23.29
N SER A 109 -33.49 -7.84 23.86
CA SER A 109 -32.82 -9.00 23.29
C SER A 109 -32.90 -10.20 24.23
N GLY A 110 -33.50 -11.29 23.76
CA GLY A 110 -33.45 -12.58 24.46
C GLY A 110 -32.03 -13.17 24.51
N THR A 111 -31.12 -12.73 23.65
CA THR A 111 -29.70 -13.10 23.69
C THR A 111 -28.98 -12.45 24.87
N LYS A 112 -29.31 -11.20 25.20
CA LYS A 112 -28.78 -10.53 26.40
C LYS A 112 -29.24 -11.24 27.67
N ALA A 113 -30.54 -11.54 27.77
CA ALA A 113 -31.09 -12.26 28.93
C ALA A 113 -30.46 -13.65 29.11
N PHE A 114 -30.20 -14.36 28.00
CA PHE A 114 -29.51 -15.66 28.04
C PHE A 114 -28.05 -15.52 28.49
N MET A 115 -27.31 -14.50 28.05
CA MET A 115 -25.95 -14.23 28.56
C MET A 115 -25.92 -13.89 30.06
N GLU A 116 -26.89 -13.13 30.56
CA GLU A 116 -27.00 -12.84 32.00
C GLU A 116 -27.25 -14.13 32.81
N ALA A 117 -28.05 -15.06 32.28
CA ALA A 117 -28.26 -16.38 32.88
C ALA A 117 -27.00 -17.28 32.81
N LEU A 118 -26.15 -17.09 31.80
CA LEU A 118 -24.92 -17.85 31.56
C LEU A 118 -23.70 -17.43 32.41
N GLN A 119 -23.84 -16.49 33.36
CA GLN A 119 -22.73 -16.05 34.24
C GLN A 119 -22.04 -17.21 35.01
N ALA A 120 -22.61 -18.41 35.01
CA ALA A 120 -21.98 -19.65 35.46
C ALA A 120 -21.24 -20.40 34.32
N GLY A 121 -20.03 -19.93 33.97
CA GLY A 121 -18.94 -20.80 33.52
C GLY A 121 -18.93 -21.34 32.07
N ALA A 122 -19.63 -20.73 31.11
CA ALA A 122 -19.58 -21.16 29.70
C ALA A 122 -18.90 -20.12 28.79
N ASP A 123 -17.97 -20.57 27.94
CA ASP A 123 -17.29 -19.76 26.91
C ASP A 123 -18.19 -19.58 25.67
N ILE A 124 -19.32 -18.89 25.86
CA ILE A 124 -20.29 -18.61 24.80
C ILE A 124 -20.28 -17.13 24.47
N SER A 125 -19.96 -16.84 23.22
CA SER A 125 -19.83 -15.49 22.69
C SER A 125 -20.95 -15.20 21.70
N MET A 126 -22.06 -14.65 22.17
CA MET A 126 -23.20 -14.25 21.34
C MET A 126 -23.11 -12.80 20.82
N ILE A 127 -23.75 -12.55 19.68
CA ILE A 127 -23.60 -11.32 18.89
C ILE A 127 -24.72 -10.30 19.18
N GLY A 128 -25.99 -10.72 19.16
CA GLY A 128 -27.16 -9.84 19.10
C GLY A 128 -27.62 -9.23 20.43
N GLN A 129 -26.87 -8.28 20.99
CA GLN A 129 -27.15 -7.73 22.33
C GLN A 129 -28.13 -6.55 22.38
N PHE A 130 -28.31 -5.83 21.27
CA PHE A 130 -29.04 -4.54 21.24
C PHE A 130 -30.57 -4.68 21.13
N GLY A 131 -31.08 -5.77 20.55
CA GLY A 131 -32.53 -5.98 20.42
C GLY A 131 -33.22 -5.07 19.39
N VAL A 132 -32.48 -4.57 18.39
CA VAL A 132 -33.04 -3.77 17.27
C VAL A 132 -32.73 -4.35 15.89
N GLY A 133 -31.75 -5.26 15.79
CA GLY A 133 -31.24 -5.78 14.52
C GLY A 133 -32.28 -6.49 13.66
N PHE A 134 -33.27 -7.16 14.27
CA PHE A 134 -34.36 -7.81 13.52
C PHE A 134 -35.15 -6.83 12.65
N TYR A 135 -35.38 -5.60 13.12
CA TYR A 135 -36.17 -4.61 12.38
C TYR A 135 -35.45 -4.06 11.13
N SER A 136 -34.14 -4.32 10.98
CA SER A 136 -33.43 -4.03 9.74
C SER A 136 -33.99 -4.82 8.54
N ALA A 137 -34.74 -5.91 8.77
CA ALA A 137 -35.47 -6.63 7.73
C ALA A 137 -36.43 -5.72 6.92
N TYR A 138 -37.03 -4.71 7.56
CA TYR A 138 -37.94 -3.76 6.90
C TYR A 138 -37.23 -2.72 6.02
N LEU A 139 -35.89 -2.70 6.00
CA LEU A 139 -35.13 -1.94 5.00
C LEU A 139 -35.50 -2.41 3.59
N VAL A 140 -35.61 -3.73 3.42
CA VAL A 140 -35.80 -4.40 2.12
C VAL A 140 -37.17 -5.05 1.96
N ALA A 141 -37.90 -5.30 3.06
CA ALA A 141 -39.20 -5.97 3.04
C ALA A 141 -40.35 -5.03 3.43
N ASP A 142 -41.50 -5.17 2.78
CA ASP A 142 -42.74 -4.49 3.17
C ASP A 142 -43.45 -5.23 4.31
N LYS A 143 -43.29 -6.55 4.34
CA LYS A 143 -43.89 -7.43 5.34
C LYS A 143 -42.89 -8.49 5.75
N VAL A 144 -42.89 -8.83 7.04
CA VAL A 144 -42.09 -9.92 7.59
C VAL A 144 -43.02 -10.92 8.27
N THR A 145 -42.91 -12.17 7.87
CA THR A 145 -43.61 -13.30 8.50
C THR A 145 -42.57 -14.19 9.18
N VAL A 146 -42.71 -14.43 10.48
CA VAL A 146 -41.83 -15.30 11.26
C VAL A 146 -42.62 -16.51 11.71
N ILE A 147 -42.17 -17.69 11.33
CA ILE A 147 -42.75 -18.97 11.78
C ILE A 147 -41.71 -19.63 12.67
N THR A 148 -42.08 -20.02 13.89
CA THR A 148 -41.11 -20.56 14.85
C THR A 148 -41.70 -21.70 15.64
N LYS A 149 -40.86 -22.67 16.00
CA LYS A 149 -41.18 -23.80 16.87
C LYS A 149 -40.08 -23.95 17.92
N HIS A 150 -40.44 -23.68 19.17
CA HIS A 150 -39.62 -24.01 20.33
C HIS A 150 -39.95 -25.43 20.82
N ASN A 151 -39.01 -26.15 21.44
CA ASN A 151 -39.27 -27.51 21.95
C ASN A 151 -40.42 -27.53 22.99
N ASP A 152 -40.49 -26.49 23.82
CA ASP A 152 -41.46 -26.39 24.94
C ASP A 152 -42.79 -25.70 24.59
N ASP A 153 -43.06 -25.41 23.32
CA ASP A 153 -44.30 -24.73 22.90
C ASP A 153 -44.76 -25.21 21.50
N GLU A 154 -45.96 -24.81 21.08
CA GLU A 154 -46.50 -25.09 19.75
C GLU A 154 -45.83 -24.24 18.65
N GLN A 155 -46.17 -24.49 17.38
CA GLN A 155 -45.71 -23.68 16.25
C GLN A 155 -46.60 -22.46 16.10
N TYR A 156 -45.99 -21.28 15.97
CA TYR A 156 -46.71 -20.02 15.79
C TYR A 156 -46.23 -19.25 14.57
N VAL A 157 -47.15 -18.50 13.98
CA VAL A 157 -46.89 -17.48 12.96
C VAL A 157 -47.02 -16.11 13.59
N TRP A 158 -45.95 -15.33 13.49
CA TRP A 158 -45.89 -13.91 13.77
C TRP A 158 -45.87 -13.15 12.44
N GLU A 159 -46.68 -12.10 12.29
CA GLU A 159 -46.72 -11.28 11.08
C GLU A 159 -46.83 -9.79 11.41
N SER A 160 -46.03 -8.97 10.72
CA SER A 160 -46.09 -7.51 10.80
C SER A 160 -45.61 -6.84 9.51
N ALA A 161 -46.14 -5.63 9.28
CA ALA A 161 -45.75 -4.71 8.21
C ALA A 161 -45.08 -3.44 8.76
N ALA A 162 -44.52 -3.51 9.98
CA ALA A 162 -43.91 -2.39 10.71
C ALA A 162 -44.83 -1.15 10.96
N GLY A 163 -46.14 -1.25 10.73
CA GLY A 163 -47.13 -0.19 10.98
C GLY A 163 -47.52 0.02 12.45
N GLY A 164 -46.65 -0.31 13.40
CA GLY A 164 -46.88 -0.14 14.85
C GLY A 164 -47.63 -1.28 15.54
N SER A 165 -48.01 -2.34 14.82
CA SER A 165 -48.63 -3.54 15.40
C SER A 165 -48.15 -4.84 14.73
N PHE A 166 -48.38 -5.97 15.38
CA PHE A 166 -48.08 -7.31 14.88
C PHE A 166 -49.17 -8.28 15.33
N THR A 167 -49.26 -9.43 14.66
CA THR A 167 -50.21 -10.50 14.99
C THR A 167 -49.48 -11.79 15.30
N VAL A 168 -50.04 -12.61 16.19
CA VAL A 168 -49.52 -13.95 16.53
C VAL A 168 -50.68 -14.93 16.49
N LYS A 169 -50.53 -16.02 15.74
CA LYS A 169 -51.52 -17.10 15.62
C LYS A 169 -50.85 -18.47 15.60
N PRO A 170 -51.54 -19.55 16.05
CA PRO A 170 -51.06 -20.91 15.81
C PRO A 170 -50.86 -21.18 14.32
N ASP A 171 -49.83 -21.93 13.95
CA ASP A 171 -49.57 -22.29 12.56
C ASP A 171 -50.18 -23.64 12.19
N PRO A 172 -51.16 -23.70 11.27
CA PRO A 172 -51.67 -24.97 10.74
C PRO A 172 -50.81 -25.53 9.59
N GLY A 173 -49.72 -24.84 9.22
CA GLY A 173 -48.85 -25.18 8.08
C GLY A 173 -47.95 -26.40 8.31
N GLU A 174 -46.92 -26.51 7.46
CA GLU A 174 -45.94 -27.59 7.55
C GLU A 174 -45.20 -27.55 8.91
N PRO A 175 -45.16 -28.67 9.65
CA PRO A 175 -44.52 -28.71 10.95
C PRO A 175 -43.00 -28.56 10.79
N ILE A 176 -42.45 -27.52 11.42
CA ILE A 176 -41.02 -27.30 11.56
C ILE A 176 -40.58 -28.04 12.83
N GLY A 177 -39.56 -28.91 12.74
CA GLY A 177 -39.11 -29.68 13.90
C GLY A 177 -38.66 -28.81 15.07
N ARG A 178 -37.77 -27.84 14.79
CA ARG A 178 -37.27 -26.83 15.74
C ARG A 178 -36.66 -25.66 14.97
N GLY A 179 -36.69 -24.46 15.56
CA GLY A 179 -36.01 -23.28 15.04
C GLY A 179 -36.98 -22.25 14.47
N THR A 180 -36.50 -21.43 13.54
CA THR A 180 -37.26 -20.29 13.02
C THR A 180 -37.11 -20.15 11.50
N LYS A 181 -38.22 -19.82 10.85
CA LYS A 181 -38.33 -19.45 9.43
C LYS A 181 -38.76 -17.99 9.33
N VAL A 182 -37.88 -17.15 8.82
CA VAL A 182 -38.13 -15.72 8.57
C VAL A 182 -38.38 -15.52 7.08
N ILE A 183 -39.59 -15.13 6.71
CA ILE A 183 -40.02 -14.88 5.34
C ILE A 183 -40.10 -13.36 5.15
N LEU A 184 -39.24 -12.86 4.27
CA LEU A 184 -39.20 -11.46 3.88
C LEU A 184 -40.00 -11.28 2.60
N HIS A 185 -41.08 -10.51 2.65
CA HIS A 185 -41.83 -10.10 1.47
C HIS A 185 -41.16 -8.83 0.93
N LEU A 186 -40.30 -9.01 -0.08
CA LEU A 186 -39.41 -7.95 -0.55
C LEU A 186 -40.21 -6.84 -1.26
N LYS A 187 -39.71 -5.62 -1.11
CA LYS A 187 -40.18 -4.45 -1.86
C LYS A 187 -39.90 -4.66 -3.36
N GLU A 188 -40.68 -3.99 -4.19
CA GLU A 188 -40.56 -4.13 -5.66
C GLU A 188 -39.18 -3.71 -6.18
N ASP A 189 -38.57 -2.71 -5.53
CA ASP A 189 -37.25 -2.17 -5.85
C ASP A 189 -36.08 -2.94 -5.20
N GLN A 190 -36.35 -4.02 -4.46
CA GLN A 190 -35.35 -4.78 -3.69
C GLN A 190 -35.25 -6.24 -4.14
N THR A 191 -35.72 -6.55 -5.36
CA THR A 191 -35.67 -7.89 -5.95
C THR A 191 -34.24 -8.38 -6.25
N GLU A 192 -33.24 -7.48 -6.26
CA GLU A 192 -31.81 -7.84 -6.34
C GLU A 192 -31.39 -8.85 -5.25
N TYR A 193 -32.05 -8.84 -4.08
CA TYR A 193 -31.75 -9.76 -2.98
C TYR A 193 -32.38 -11.16 -3.16
N CYS A 194 -33.07 -11.42 -4.27
CA CYS A 194 -33.40 -12.77 -4.72
C CYS A 194 -32.35 -13.36 -5.69
N GLU A 195 -31.40 -12.55 -6.18
CA GLU A 195 -30.38 -13.02 -7.11
C GLU A 195 -29.26 -13.79 -6.38
N GLU A 196 -28.90 -14.95 -6.92
CA GLU A 196 -27.83 -15.81 -6.37
C GLU A 196 -26.53 -15.03 -6.15
N LYS A 197 -26.13 -14.21 -7.14
CA LYS A 197 -24.89 -13.44 -7.10
C LYS A 197 -24.90 -12.45 -5.93
N ARG A 198 -25.97 -11.67 -5.80
CA ARG A 198 -26.09 -10.64 -4.75
C ARG A 198 -26.10 -11.26 -3.36
N ILE A 199 -26.87 -12.34 -3.16
CA ILE A 199 -26.92 -13.05 -1.87
C ILE A 199 -25.52 -13.58 -1.52
N LYS A 200 -24.82 -14.21 -2.46
CA LYS A 200 -23.45 -14.70 -2.25
C LYS A 200 -22.48 -13.59 -1.89
N GLU A 201 -22.55 -12.44 -2.56
CA GLU A 201 -21.70 -11.29 -2.25
C GLU A 201 -21.92 -10.79 -0.83
N VAL A 202 -23.17 -10.61 -0.42
CA VAL A 202 -23.54 -10.12 0.92
C VAL A 202 -23.13 -11.13 2.00
N VAL A 203 -23.40 -12.42 1.81
CA VAL A 203 -23.01 -13.49 2.75
C VAL A 203 -21.50 -13.60 2.86
N LYS A 204 -20.75 -13.58 1.74
CA LYS A 204 -19.28 -13.61 1.74
C LYS A 204 -18.68 -12.38 2.42
N LYS A 205 -19.32 -11.21 2.28
CA LYS A 205 -18.84 -9.98 2.90
C LYS A 205 -19.03 -9.99 4.41
N HIS A 206 -20.20 -10.43 4.89
CA HIS A 206 -20.60 -10.21 6.28
C HIS A 206 -20.55 -11.44 7.18
N SER A 207 -20.68 -12.64 6.62
CA SER A 207 -20.96 -13.88 7.36
C SER A 207 -19.97 -15.02 7.07
N GLN A 208 -18.80 -14.71 6.50
CA GLN A 208 -17.79 -15.69 6.09
C GLN A 208 -17.29 -16.60 7.24
N PHE A 209 -17.24 -16.07 8.46
CA PHE A 209 -16.69 -16.77 9.63
C PHE A 209 -17.77 -17.18 10.66
N ILE A 210 -19.04 -17.17 10.27
CA ILE A 210 -20.10 -17.76 11.11
C ILE A 210 -19.82 -19.25 11.28
N GLY A 211 -19.88 -19.73 12.53
CA GLY A 211 -19.44 -21.08 12.90
C GLY A 211 -20.35 -22.23 12.45
N TYR A 212 -21.47 -21.91 11.79
CA TYR A 212 -22.47 -22.85 11.32
C TYR A 212 -22.60 -22.83 9.79
N PRO A 213 -22.88 -23.96 9.13
CA PRO A 213 -23.06 -24.01 7.68
C PRO A 213 -24.20 -23.11 7.22
N ILE A 214 -23.93 -22.26 6.22
CA ILE A 214 -24.91 -21.44 5.53
C ILE A 214 -25.12 -21.99 4.12
N THR A 215 -26.31 -22.53 3.83
CA THR A 215 -26.64 -23.11 2.51
C THR A 215 -27.58 -22.20 1.74
N LEU A 216 -27.23 -21.88 0.50
CA LEU A 216 -28.09 -21.14 -0.43
C LEU A 216 -28.75 -22.11 -1.41
N TYR A 217 -30.08 -22.13 -1.43
CA TYR A 217 -30.84 -22.89 -2.43
C TYR A 217 -30.98 -22.03 -3.68
N VAL A 218 -30.70 -22.62 -4.84
CA VAL A 218 -30.80 -21.94 -6.14
C VAL A 218 -31.53 -22.86 -7.11
N GLU A 219 -32.49 -22.30 -7.83
CA GLU A 219 -33.10 -22.98 -8.97
C GLU A 219 -32.14 -22.90 -10.16
N LYS A 220 -31.66 -24.07 -10.63
CA LYS A 220 -30.84 -24.15 -11.84
C LYS A 220 -31.63 -24.85 -12.93
N THR A 221 -31.92 -24.15 -14.02
CA THR A 221 -32.44 -24.78 -15.23
C THR A 221 -31.30 -25.56 -15.89
N ARG A 222 -31.38 -26.89 -15.90
CA ARG A 222 -30.49 -27.75 -16.70
C ARG A 222 -31.16 -28.04 -18.03
N GLU A 223 -30.61 -27.51 -19.12
CA GLU A 223 -30.88 -28.06 -20.45
C GLU A 223 -30.26 -29.46 -20.51
N LYS A 224 -31.10 -30.47 -20.72
CA LYS A 224 -30.66 -31.86 -20.82
C LYS A 224 -30.37 -32.16 -22.28
N GLU A 225 -29.19 -31.76 -22.76
CA GLU A 225 -28.64 -32.35 -23.97
C GLU A 225 -28.27 -33.81 -23.66
N VAL A 226 -28.85 -34.72 -24.43
CA VAL A 226 -28.41 -36.11 -24.49
C VAL A 226 -27.33 -36.13 -25.56
N ASP A 227 -26.06 -36.30 -25.19
CA ASP A 227 -25.17 -37.27 -25.84
C ASP A 227 -23.75 -37.37 -25.24
N LEU A 228 -23.35 -38.64 -25.14
CA LEU A 228 -22.04 -39.29 -25.30
C LEU A 228 -20.79 -38.83 -24.53
N GLU A 229 -20.20 -39.85 -23.90
CA GLU A 229 -18.92 -39.97 -23.18
C GLU A 229 -17.76 -39.11 -23.72
N ASP A 230 -17.23 -38.22 -22.86
CA ASP A 230 -15.77 -38.00 -22.65
C ASP A 230 -15.54 -36.97 -21.52
N GLY A 231 -15.82 -37.35 -20.27
CA GLY A 231 -15.72 -36.47 -19.09
C GLY A 231 -14.39 -36.54 -18.32
N ALA A 232 -13.51 -37.48 -18.63
CA ALA A 232 -12.39 -37.83 -17.73
C ALA A 232 -11.14 -36.94 -17.88
N LYS A 233 -10.96 -36.20 -18.99
CA LYS A 233 -9.73 -35.41 -19.24
C LYS A 233 -9.79 -33.95 -18.80
N VAL A 234 -10.98 -33.40 -18.55
CA VAL A 234 -11.15 -31.98 -18.18
C VAL A 234 -10.93 -31.77 -16.67
N GLU A 235 -11.33 -32.74 -15.84
CA GLU A 235 -11.19 -32.64 -14.38
C GLU A 235 -9.73 -32.65 -13.88
N GLU A 236 -8.82 -33.35 -14.57
CA GLU A 236 -7.39 -33.38 -14.19
C GLU A 236 -6.70 -32.04 -14.51
N ILE A 237 -7.05 -31.40 -15.64
CA ILE A 237 -6.48 -30.10 -16.04
C ILE A 237 -7.00 -28.97 -15.14
N GLU A 238 -8.26 -29.02 -14.73
CA GLU A 238 -8.82 -28.05 -13.77
C GLU A 238 -8.23 -28.20 -12.36
N LYS A 239 -7.93 -29.44 -11.92
CA LYS A 239 -7.25 -29.68 -10.64
C LYS A 239 -5.79 -29.20 -10.66
N GLU A 240 -5.03 -29.46 -11.70
CA GLU A 240 -3.65 -28.95 -11.81
C GLU A 240 -3.61 -27.42 -11.91
N ALA A 241 -4.56 -26.79 -12.63
CA ALA A 241 -4.68 -25.34 -12.69
C ALA A 241 -5.08 -24.73 -11.34
N ALA A 242 -5.98 -25.38 -10.60
CA ALA A 242 -6.39 -24.96 -9.25
C ALA A 242 -5.25 -25.11 -8.23
N GLU A 243 -4.53 -26.23 -8.22
CA GLU A 243 -3.35 -26.42 -7.35
C GLU A 243 -2.20 -25.46 -7.71
N ALA A 244 -1.98 -25.18 -8.99
CA ALA A 244 -0.99 -24.20 -9.45
C ALA A 244 -1.38 -22.76 -9.11
N ALA A 245 -2.67 -22.43 -9.08
CA ALA A 245 -3.17 -21.14 -8.62
C ALA A 245 -3.05 -21.01 -7.10
N GLU A 246 -3.41 -22.05 -6.35
CA GLU A 246 -3.32 -22.09 -4.89
C GLU A 246 -1.85 -21.99 -4.39
N ASN A 247 -0.89 -22.54 -5.13
CA ASN A 247 0.53 -22.44 -4.79
C ASN A 247 1.17 -21.07 -5.14
N LYS A 248 0.54 -20.29 -6.04
CA LYS A 248 0.95 -18.90 -6.34
C LYS A 248 0.46 -17.90 -5.29
N ASP A 249 -0.69 -18.17 -4.68
CA ASP A 249 -1.32 -17.27 -3.68
C ASP A 249 -0.96 -17.59 -2.23
N LYS A 250 -0.24 -18.69 -1.96
CA LYS A 250 0.26 -18.96 -0.60
C LYS A 250 1.20 -17.84 -0.13
N PRO A 251 0.96 -17.28 1.06
CA PRO A 251 1.76 -16.20 1.60
C PRO A 251 3.22 -16.63 1.83
N LYS A 252 4.14 -15.68 1.79
CA LYS A 252 5.57 -15.89 2.05
C LYS A 252 5.81 -16.14 3.53
N ILE A 253 5.07 -15.45 4.38
CA ILE A 253 5.14 -15.51 5.84
C ILE A 253 3.72 -15.38 6.38
N GLU A 254 3.39 -16.21 7.36
CA GLU A 254 2.16 -16.14 8.15
C GLU A 254 2.58 -15.90 9.61
N ASP A 255 1.94 -14.92 10.26
CA ASP A 255 2.14 -14.67 11.69
C ASP A 255 0.81 -14.64 12.41
N HIS A 256 0.78 -15.33 13.55
CA HIS A 256 -0.41 -15.53 14.37
C HIS A 256 -0.16 -14.82 15.70
N PHE A 257 -0.93 -13.79 15.99
CA PHE A 257 -0.78 -13.10 17.27
C PHE A 257 -2.11 -12.97 18.00
N SER A 258 -2.04 -13.18 19.32
CA SER A 258 -3.15 -13.05 20.26
C SER A 258 -2.73 -12.04 21.31
N VAL A 259 -3.59 -11.07 21.57
CA VAL A 259 -3.39 -10.08 22.64
C VAL A 259 -4.46 -10.32 23.68
N GLU A 260 -4.03 -10.47 24.93
CA GLU A 260 -4.89 -10.61 26.10
C GLU A 260 -4.66 -9.40 27.01
N GLY A 261 -5.74 -8.75 27.47
CA GLY A 261 -5.66 -7.53 28.28
C GLY A 261 -6.97 -6.74 28.25
N GLN A 262 -6.89 -5.41 28.35
CA GLN A 262 -8.07 -4.54 28.22
C GLN A 262 -8.71 -4.62 26.83
N LEU A 263 -7.91 -4.94 25.81
CA LEU A 263 -8.37 -5.28 24.47
C LEU A 263 -7.94 -6.73 24.20
N GLU A 264 -8.92 -7.61 23.93
CA GLU A 264 -8.68 -9.01 23.60
C GLU A 264 -8.99 -9.24 22.13
N PHE A 265 -7.99 -9.68 21.36
CA PHE A 265 -8.19 -10.02 19.95
C PHE A 265 -7.13 -10.99 19.45
N ARG A 266 -7.49 -11.71 18.39
CA ARG A 266 -6.59 -12.57 17.62
C ARG A 266 -6.51 -12.04 16.21
N ALA A 267 -5.32 -12.08 15.63
CA ALA A 267 -5.08 -11.63 14.27
C ALA A 267 -4.12 -12.57 13.55
N LEU A 268 -4.36 -12.66 12.24
CA LEU A 268 -3.58 -13.42 11.28
C LEU A 268 -3.03 -12.42 10.27
N LEU A 269 -1.71 -12.29 10.21
CA LEU A 269 -1.04 -11.40 9.28
C LEU A 269 -0.30 -12.21 8.22
N PHE A 270 -0.34 -11.71 6.99
CA PHE A 270 0.22 -12.38 5.83
C PHE A 270 1.11 -11.41 5.05
N VAL A 271 2.32 -11.87 4.69
CA VAL A 271 3.18 -11.16 3.74
C VAL A 271 3.10 -11.89 2.41
N PRO A 272 2.60 -11.28 1.33
CA PRO A 272 2.47 -11.96 0.04
C PRO A 272 3.85 -12.24 -0.58
N ARG A 273 3.95 -13.30 -1.39
CA ARG A 273 5.20 -13.66 -2.10
C ARG A 273 5.57 -12.64 -3.17
N ARG A 274 4.58 -11.97 -3.75
CA ARG A 274 4.74 -10.95 -4.79
C ARG A 274 3.98 -9.71 -4.39
N ALA A 275 4.56 -8.54 -4.67
CA ALA A 275 3.84 -7.28 -4.55
C ALA A 275 2.67 -7.26 -5.55
N ALA A 276 1.51 -6.75 -5.12
CA ALA A 276 0.41 -6.49 -6.03
C ALA A 276 0.81 -5.40 -7.04
N PHE A 277 0.33 -5.50 -8.28
CA PHE A 277 0.67 -4.54 -9.34
C PHE A 277 0.24 -3.10 -9.00
N ASP A 278 -0.78 -2.96 -8.15
CA ASP A 278 -1.40 -1.72 -7.72
C ASP A 278 -1.00 -1.31 -6.29
N LEU A 279 0.10 -1.85 -5.76
CA LEU A 279 0.55 -1.61 -4.38
C LEU A 279 0.72 -0.11 -4.04
N PHE A 280 1.21 0.68 -4.99
CA PHE A 280 1.50 2.11 -4.81
C PHE A 280 0.43 3.03 -5.42
N GLU A 281 -0.76 2.50 -5.72
CA GLU A 281 -1.86 3.32 -6.24
C GLU A 281 -2.56 4.09 -5.10
N ASN A 282 -2.30 5.40 -5.00
CA ASN A 282 -2.81 6.25 -3.92
C ASN A 282 -4.36 6.36 -3.86
N LYS A 283 -5.06 6.09 -4.96
CA LYS A 283 -6.54 6.15 -5.01
C LYS A 283 -7.20 4.84 -4.61
N LYS A 284 -6.43 3.77 -4.45
CA LYS A 284 -6.96 2.45 -4.10
C LYS A 284 -7.39 2.44 -2.63
N LYS A 285 -8.61 1.97 -2.38
CA LYS A 285 -9.09 1.73 -1.02
C LYS A 285 -8.21 0.69 -0.33
N LYS A 286 -7.65 1.04 0.83
CA LYS A 286 -6.77 0.16 1.63
C LYS A 286 -7.61 -0.88 2.39
N ASN A 287 -7.90 -2.01 1.75
CA ASN A 287 -8.75 -3.09 2.29
C ASN A 287 -8.00 -4.40 2.58
N ASN A 288 -6.67 -4.33 2.76
CA ASN A 288 -5.81 -5.49 2.99
C ASN A 288 -6.07 -6.17 4.35
N ILE A 289 -6.51 -5.41 5.35
CA ILE A 289 -6.86 -5.91 6.68
C ILE A 289 -8.36 -5.75 6.86
N LYS A 290 -8.99 -6.80 7.41
CA LYS A 290 -10.41 -6.83 7.71
C LYS A 290 -10.61 -7.03 9.21
N LEU A 291 -11.39 -6.15 9.81
CA LEU A 291 -11.73 -6.20 11.22
C LEU A 291 -13.01 -7.02 11.41
N TYR A 292 -12.91 -8.03 12.28
CA TYR A 292 -14.03 -8.85 12.69
C TYR A 292 -14.23 -8.74 14.20
N VAL A 293 -15.48 -8.61 14.63
CA VAL A 293 -15.87 -8.67 16.04
C VAL A 293 -16.80 -9.85 16.21
N ARG A 294 -16.44 -10.77 17.11
CA ARG A 294 -17.17 -12.04 17.31
C ARG A 294 -17.43 -12.81 16.00
N ARG A 295 -16.44 -12.80 15.09
CA ARG A 295 -16.49 -13.44 13.75
C ARG A 295 -17.45 -12.77 12.74
N VAL A 296 -18.03 -11.62 13.09
CA VAL A 296 -18.83 -10.80 12.18
C VAL A 296 -17.98 -9.69 11.60
N PHE A 297 -18.05 -9.50 10.28
CA PHE A 297 -17.32 -8.44 9.60
C PHE A 297 -17.84 -7.06 10.03
N ILE A 298 -16.92 -6.18 10.42
CA ILE A 298 -17.25 -4.80 10.82
C ILE A 298 -16.82 -3.83 9.72
N MET A 299 -15.53 -3.85 9.37
CA MET A 299 -14.95 -2.92 8.41
C MET A 299 -13.67 -3.48 7.79
N ASP A 300 -13.37 -3.01 6.60
CA ASP A 300 -12.13 -3.27 5.85
C ASP A 300 -11.28 -2.01 5.68
N ASN A 301 -11.79 -0.82 6.03
CA ASN A 301 -11.04 0.42 5.95
C ASN A 301 -10.23 0.64 7.23
N CYS A 302 -9.04 0.05 7.28
CA CYS A 302 -8.19 0.01 8.46
C CYS A 302 -6.99 0.97 8.40
N GLU A 303 -7.14 2.13 7.78
CA GLU A 303 -6.05 3.13 7.63
C GLU A 303 -5.50 3.63 8.96
N GLU A 304 -6.33 3.68 10.01
CA GLU A 304 -5.88 4.06 11.35
C GLU A 304 -5.24 2.90 12.11
N LEU A 305 -5.53 1.65 11.72
CA LEU A 305 -5.03 0.46 12.41
C LEU A 305 -3.60 0.12 12.00
N ILE A 306 -3.23 0.44 10.77
CA ILE A 306 -1.89 0.21 10.24
C ILE A 306 -1.27 1.49 9.71
N PRO A 307 0.02 1.71 9.96
CA PRO A 307 0.73 2.81 9.33
C PRO A 307 0.92 2.50 7.83
N GLU A 308 0.91 3.54 6.99
CA GLU A 308 1.20 3.43 5.54
C GLU A 308 2.60 2.87 5.29
N TYR A 309 3.55 3.22 6.14
CA TYR A 309 4.83 2.55 6.33
C TYR A 309 5.34 2.80 7.75
N LEU A 310 6.28 1.98 8.23
CA LEU A 310 6.77 2.02 9.61
C LEU A 310 7.31 3.41 10.00
N ASN A 311 6.62 4.04 10.98
CA ASN A 311 6.88 5.37 11.54
C ASN A 311 8.32 5.50 12.07
N SER A 312 8.83 6.73 12.12
CA SER A 312 10.14 7.14 12.65
C SER A 312 10.56 6.46 13.97
N GLN A 313 9.59 6.13 14.83
CA GLN A 313 9.78 5.41 16.10
C GLN A 313 10.36 4.00 15.90
N ASN A 314 10.01 3.32 14.81
CA ASN A 314 10.46 1.96 14.50
C ASN A 314 11.69 1.92 13.57
N ARG A 315 12.28 3.09 13.26
CA ARG A 315 13.42 3.21 12.32
C ARG A 315 14.59 2.29 12.68
N LYS A 316 14.90 2.11 13.97
CA LYS A 316 15.99 1.22 14.41
C LYS A 316 15.74 -0.25 14.06
N LYS A 317 14.50 -0.73 14.23
CA LYS A 317 14.13 -2.12 13.86
C LYS A 317 14.07 -2.28 12.35
N LEU A 318 13.58 -1.27 11.66
CA LEU A 318 13.54 -1.23 10.20
C LEU A 318 14.93 -1.28 9.56
N SER A 319 15.90 -0.53 10.09
CA SER A 319 17.24 -0.48 9.51
C SER A 319 17.96 -1.82 9.55
N GLU A 320 17.61 -2.70 10.49
CA GLU A 320 18.12 -4.08 10.55
C GLU A 320 17.58 -4.98 9.41
N LEU A 321 16.47 -4.60 8.79
CA LEU A 321 15.86 -5.32 7.66
C LEU A 321 16.38 -4.85 6.30
N LEU A 322 17.11 -3.73 6.24
CA LEU A 322 17.67 -3.20 5.00
C LEU A 322 18.73 -4.14 4.42
N ARG A 323 18.73 -4.26 3.10
CA ARG A 323 19.64 -5.12 2.34
C ARG A 323 20.16 -4.36 1.14
N TYR A 324 21.47 -4.42 0.92
CA TYR A 324 22.14 -3.70 -0.15
C TYR A 324 23.23 -4.54 -0.80
N TYR A 325 23.53 -4.26 -2.06
CA TYR A 325 24.77 -4.73 -2.67
C TYR A 325 25.95 -3.94 -2.12
N THR A 326 27.12 -4.55 -2.05
CA THR A 326 28.36 -3.87 -1.66
C THR A 326 29.48 -4.21 -2.61
N SER A 327 30.59 -3.48 -2.49
CA SER A 327 31.82 -3.76 -3.25
C SER A 327 32.40 -5.14 -2.99
N ALA A 328 32.06 -5.79 -1.86
CA ALA A 328 32.56 -7.09 -1.46
C ALA A 328 31.53 -8.22 -1.61
N SER A 329 30.24 -7.91 -1.73
CA SER A 329 29.16 -8.91 -1.70
C SER A 329 28.88 -9.59 -3.05
N GLY A 330 29.48 -9.10 -4.15
CA GLY A 330 29.20 -9.63 -5.49
C GLY A 330 27.73 -9.45 -5.85
N ASP A 331 27.04 -10.54 -6.18
CA ASP A 331 25.63 -10.55 -6.59
C ASP A 331 24.63 -10.85 -5.46
N GLU A 332 25.12 -10.95 -4.22
CA GLU A 332 24.25 -11.11 -3.06
C GLU A 332 24.07 -9.77 -2.33
N MET A 333 22.86 -9.51 -1.84
CA MET A 333 22.61 -8.38 -0.95
C MET A 333 22.93 -8.77 0.50
N VAL A 334 23.60 -7.90 1.22
CA VAL A 334 23.98 -8.08 2.63
C VAL A 334 23.27 -7.05 3.52
N SER A 335 23.19 -7.34 4.82
CA SER A 335 22.65 -6.38 5.79
C SER A 335 23.68 -5.33 6.21
N LEU A 336 23.20 -4.20 6.77
CA LEU A 336 24.08 -3.21 7.42
C LEU A 336 24.88 -3.81 8.58
N LYS A 337 24.30 -4.78 9.29
CA LYS A 337 24.98 -5.52 10.36
C LYS A 337 26.16 -6.33 9.81
N ASP A 338 25.97 -7.02 8.68
CA ASP A 338 27.03 -7.80 8.04
C ASP A 338 28.16 -6.89 7.56
N TYR A 339 27.83 -5.73 6.99
CA TYR A 339 28.83 -4.69 6.66
C TYR A 339 29.61 -4.26 7.91
N CYS A 340 28.92 -3.92 9.01
CA CYS A 340 29.56 -3.48 10.24
C CYS A 340 30.51 -4.55 10.81
N SER A 341 30.17 -5.83 10.68
CA SER A 341 31.02 -6.94 11.13
C SER A 341 32.34 -7.07 10.36
N ARG A 342 32.41 -6.53 9.13
CA ARG A 342 33.59 -6.54 8.26
C ARG A 342 34.32 -5.19 8.22
N MET A 343 33.88 -4.21 9.00
CA MET A 343 34.56 -2.92 9.08
C MET A 343 35.98 -3.09 9.62
N LYS A 344 36.91 -2.33 9.04
CA LYS A 344 38.29 -2.28 9.54
C LYS A 344 38.36 -1.54 10.88
N GLU A 345 39.36 -1.86 11.71
CA GLU A 345 39.55 -1.22 13.03
C GLU A 345 39.71 0.30 12.95
N ASN A 346 40.32 0.80 11.86
CA ASN A 346 40.52 2.23 11.60
C ASN A 346 39.31 2.89 10.90
N GLN A 347 38.24 2.16 10.60
CA GLN A 347 37.08 2.66 9.88
C GLN A 347 36.02 3.22 10.85
N LYS A 348 35.76 4.53 10.74
CA LYS A 348 34.79 5.24 11.59
C LYS A 348 33.38 5.32 10.98
N HIS A 349 33.26 5.18 9.67
CA HIS A 349 32.04 5.50 8.92
C HIS A 349 31.62 4.36 7.98
N ILE A 350 30.32 4.28 7.71
CA ILE A 350 29.75 3.41 6.68
C ILE A 350 29.75 4.19 5.38
N TYR A 351 30.46 3.69 4.36
CA TYR A 351 30.60 4.37 3.09
C TYR A 351 29.55 3.86 2.11
N TYR A 352 28.84 4.77 1.44
CA TYR A 352 27.85 4.42 0.43
C TYR A 352 27.99 5.30 -0.81
N ILE A 353 27.51 4.79 -1.93
CA ILE A 353 27.33 5.53 -3.19
C ILE A 353 25.93 5.25 -3.71
N THR A 354 25.30 6.29 -4.24
CA THR A 354 24.00 6.22 -4.88
C THR A 354 24.16 6.39 -6.39
N GLY A 355 23.31 5.72 -7.17
CA GLY A 355 23.28 5.81 -8.63
C GLY A 355 22.08 5.10 -9.25
N GLU A 356 22.04 5.00 -10.58
CA GLU A 356 20.91 4.39 -11.29
C GLU A 356 21.07 2.88 -11.46
N THR A 357 22.30 2.40 -11.61
CA THR A 357 22.60 0.98 -11.82
C THR A 357 23.81 0.55 -11.01
N LYS A 358 23.86 -0.76 -10.70
CA LYS A 358 24.99 -1.38 -10.00
C LYS A 358 26.30 -1.17 -10.75
N ASP A 359 26.30 -1.33 -12.07
CA ASP A 359 27.52 -1.19 -12.89
C ASP A 359 28.03 0.25 -12.91
N GLN A 360 27.15 1.24 -12.96
CA GLN A 360 27.51 2.65 -12.91
C GLN A 360 28.22 2.99 -11.59
N VAL A 361 27.63 2.59 -10.45
CA VAL A 361 28.23 2.89 -9.13
C VAL A 361 29.47 2.06 -8.84
N ALA A 362 29.53 0.82 -9.36
CA ALA A 362 30.68 -0.04 -9.23
C ALA A 362 31.89 0.45 -10.05
N ASN A 363 31.67 1.09 -11.20
CA ASN A 363 32.73 1.64 -12.05
C ASN A 363 32.97 3.13 -11.82
N SER A 364 32.37 3.70 -10.77
CA SER A 364 32.53 5.11 -10.44
C SER A 364 33.95 5.42 -9.93
N ALA A 365 34.51 6.55 -10.36
CA ALA A 365 35.80 7.04 -9.88
C ALA A 365 35.82 7.21 -8.34
N PHE A 366 34.66 7.50 -7.73
CA PHE A 366 34.54 7.71 -6.28
C PHE A 366 34.78 6.45 -5.46
N VAL A 367 34.58 5.25 -6.02
CA VAL A 367 34.76 3.99 -5.28
C VAL A 367 36.14 3.36 -5.45
N GLU A 368 36.91 3.80 -6.45
CA GLU A 368 38.22 3.21 -6.77
C GLU A 368 39.21 3.31 -5.61
N ARG A 369 39.31 4.49 -4.99
CA ARG A 369 40.22 4.73 -3.87
C ARG A 369 39.83 3.89 -2.65
N LEU A 370 38.53 3.80 -2.34
CA LEU A 370 38.04 3.00 -1.22
C LEU A 370 38.33 1.52 -1.44
N ARG A 371 38.09 1.01 -2.65
CA ARG A 371 38.44 -0.37 -3.02
C ARG A 371 39.93 -0.65 -2.92
N LYS A 372 40.79 0.26 -3.39
CA LYS A 372 42.25 0.14 -3.24
C LYS A 372 42.69 0.14 -1.77
N ALA A 373 42.07 0.97 -0.96
CA ALA A 373 42.24 0.97 0.50
C ALA A 373 41.57 -0.23 1.20
N GLY A 374 40.93 -1.14 0.43
CA GLY A 374 40.19 -2.30 0.92
C GLY A 374 39.00 -1.97 1.81
N LEU A 375 38.43 -0.76 1.69
CA LEU A 375 37.21 -0.35 2.38
C LEU A 375 35.99 -0.78 1.57
N GLU A 376 35.01 -1.40 2.25
CA GLU A 376 33.76 -1.82 1.64
C GLU A 376 32.87 -0.59 1.37
N VAL A 377 32.16 -0.57 0.23
CA VAL A 377 31.21 0.51 -0.14
C VAL A 377 29.85 -0.09 -0.45
N ILE A 378 28.79 0.51 0.10
CA ILE A 378 27.40 0.13 -0.15
C ILE A 378 26.90 0.77 -1.45
N TYR A 379 26.24 -0.04 -2.28
CA TYR A 379 25.61 0.37 -3.54
C TYR A 379 24.10 0.53 -3.36
N MET A 380 23.67 1.78 -3.50
CA MET A 380 22.27 2.19 -3.48
C MET A 380 21.84 2.53 -4.90
N ILE A 381 20.93 1.75 -5.45
CA ILE A 381 20.59 1.78 -6.89
C ILE A 381 19.12 2.10 -7.13
N GLU A 382 18.34 2.29 -6.05
CA GLU A 382 16.93 2.66 -6.16
C GLU A 382 16.74 4.14 -5.87
N PRO A 383 15.83 4.84 -6.57
CA PRO A 383 15.53 6.25 -6.30
C PRO A 383 15.09 6.52 -4.85
N ILE A 384 14.45 5.53 -4.21
CA ILE A 384 13.99 5.64 -2.81
C ILE A 384 15.16 5.63 -1.81
N ASP A 385 16.33 5.12 -2.18
CA ASP A 385 17.50 5.06 -1.30
C ASP A 385 17.97 6.46 -0.90
N GLU A 386 17.87 7.43 -1.80
CA GLU A 386 18.16 8.84 -1.52
C GLU A 386 17.31 9.41 -0.37
N TYR A 387 16.02 9.06 -0.36
CA TYR A 387 15.11 9.45 0.73
C TYR A 387 15.42 8.66 2.01
N CYS A 388 15.82 7.40 1.88
CA CYS A 388 16.20 6.55 3.01
C CYS A 388 17.40 7.13 3.78
N VAL A 389 18.50 7.43 3.09
CA VAL A 389 19.74 7.93 3.73
C VAL A 389 19.64 9.35 4.29
N GLN A 390 18.68 10.15 3.82
CA GLN A 390 18.38 11.44 4.45
C GLN A 390 17.84 11.27 5.88
N GLN A 391 17.12 10.18 6.13
CA GLN A 391 16.55 9.85 7.43
C GLN A 391 17.45 8.92 8.26
N LEU A 392 18.18 8.02 7.60
CA LEU A 392 19.12 7.08 8.20
C LEU A 392 20.53 7.69 8.30
N LYS A 393 20.73 8.59 9.26
CA LYS A 393 22.03 9.27 9.46
C LYS A 393 23.11 8.37 10.08
N GLU A 394 22.69 7.43 10.92
CA GLU A 394 23.57 6.58 11.71
C GLU A 394 23.00 5.17 11.81
N TYR A 395 23.88 4.17 11.84
CA TYR A 395 23.58 2.78 12.15
C TYR A 395 24.64 2.25 13.13
N ASP A 396 24.20 1.70 14.26
CA ASP A 396 25.07 1.12 15.30
C ASP A 396 26.22 2.04 15.77
N GLY A 397 25.94 3.34 15.99
CA GLY A 397 26.97 4.30 16.40
C GLY A 397 27.85 4.82 15.26
N LYS A 398 27.64 4.36 14.02
CA LYS A 398 28.43 4.72 12.85
C LYS A 398 27.64 5.59 11.88
N ASN A 399 28.19 6.75 11.54
CA ASN A 399 27.57 7.64 10.56
C ASN A 399 27.65 7.05 9.14
N LEU A 400 26.58 7.23 8.37
CA LEU A 400 26.55 6.93 6.95
C LEU A 400 27.10 8.13 6.17
N VAL A 401 28.16 7.91 5.40
CA VAL A 401 28.86 8.94 4.62
C VAL A 401 28.82 8.58 3.15
N SER A 402 28.29 9.50 2.34
CA SER A 402 28.31 9.35 0.88
C SER A 402 29.71 9.64 0.36
N VAL A 403 30.22 8.79 -0.52
CA VAL A 403 31.50 9.00 -1.22
C VAL A 403 31.44 10.09 -2.29
N THR A 404 30.24 10.55 -2.68
CA THR A 404 30.07 11.62 -3.68
C THR A 404 29.98 13.01 -3.04
N LYS A 405 29.93 13.09 -1.70
CA LYS A 405 29.92 14.36 -0.96
C LYS A 405 31.34 14.85 -0.71
N GLU A 406 31.48 16.17 -0.65
CA GLU A 406 32.75 16.82 -0.29
C GLU A 406 33.23 16.42 1.12
N GLY A 407 34.55 16.42 1.31
CA GLY A 407 35.16 16.19 2.63
C GLY A 407 35.18 14.73 3.08
N LEU A 408 35.32 13.79 2.15
CA LEU A 408 35.44 12.37 2.47
C LEU A 408 36.74 12.10 3.24
N GLU A 409 36.62 11.86 4.55
CA GLU A 409 37.74 11.43 5.39
C GLU A 409 37.98 9.92 5.24
N LEU A 410 39.15 9.57 4.72
CA LEU A 410 39.63 8.21 4.67
C LEU A 410 40.66 7.98 5.81
N PRO A 411 40.77 6.74 6.32
CA PRO A 411 41.84 6.39 7.25
C PRO A 411 43.20 6.46 6.54
N GLU A 412 43.87 7.60 6.66
CA GLU A 412 45.19 7.86 6.04
C GLU A 412 46.31 7.74 7.07
N ASP A 413 47.45 7.19 6.64
CA ASP A 413 48.69 7.17 7.41
C ASP A 413 49.37 8.56 7.38
N GLU A 414 50.21 8.86 8.38
CA GLU A 414 50.93 10.14 8.49
C GLU A 414 51.85 10.42 7.29
N ASP A 415 52.38 9.37 6.65
CA ASP A 415 53.20 9.50 5.44
C ASP A 415 52.37 9.80 4.19
N GLU A 416 51.12 9.31 4.10
CA GLU A 416 50.20 9.66 3.02
C GLU A 416 49.74 11.11 3.14
N LYS A 417 49.47 11.58 4.36
CA LYS A 417 49.14 13.00 4.63
C LYS A 417 50.27 13.93 4.21
N LYS A 418 51.53 13.58 4.50
CA LYS A 418 52.69 14.39 4.06
C LYS A 418 52.81 14.45 2.54
N LYS A 419 52.69 13.31 1.85
CA LYS A 419 52.66 13.28 0.37
C LYS A 419 51.50 14.12 -0.17
N GLN A 420 50.37 14.12 0.54
CA GLN A 420 49.25 15.00 0.20
C GLN A 420 49.51 16.48 0.42
N GLU A 421 50.36 16.85 1.36
CA GLU A 421 50.70 18.26 1.54
C GLU A 421 51.69 18.73 0.47
N GLU A 422 52.62 17.88 0.06
CA GLU A 422 53.60 18.15 -1.00
C GLU A 422 52.97 18.34 -2.38
N LEU A 423 52.12 17.41 -2.81
CA LEU A 423 51.42 17.49 -4.09
C LEU A 423 50.46 18.71 -4.11
N LYS A 424 50.00 19.22 -2.95
CA LYS A 424 49.10 20.37 -2.86
C LYS A 424 49.82 21.64 -3.20
N ASN A 425 51.02 21.77 -2.66
CA ASN A 425 51.91 22.86 -3.00
C ASN A 425 52.31 22.78 -4.48
N LYS A 426 52.52 21.58 -5.02
CA LYS A 426 52.90 21.37 -6.43
C LYS A 426 51.80 21.83 -7.41
N PHE A 427 50.54 21.53 -7.15
CA PHE A 427 49.42 21.80 -8.08
C PHE A 427 48.61 23.06 -7.75
N GLU A 428 48.96 23.81 -6.69
CA GLU A 428 48.22 25.01 -6.26
C GLU A 428 48.04 26.05 -7.37
N ASN A 429 49.06 26.24 -8.21
CA ASN A 429 49.01 27.21 -9.30
C ASN A 429 48.05 26.76 -10.43
N LEU A 430 48.10 25.49 -10.83
CA LEU A 430 47.16 24.92 -11.82
C LEU A 430 45.72 25.07 -11.33
N CYS A 431 45.49 24.81 -10.04
CA CYS A 431 44.19 24.94 -9.39
C CYS A 431 43.63 26.38 -9.47
N LYS A 432 44.48 27.40 -9.33
CA LYS A 432 44.09 28.81 -9.50
C LYS A 432 43.73 29.11 -10.96
N ILE A 433 44.54 28.65 -11.91
CA ILE A 433 44.31 28.85 -13.35
C ILE A 433 43.00 28.19 -13.80
N MET A 434 42.74 26.95 -13.38
CA MET A 434 41.49 26.25 -13.70
C MET A 434 40.27 26.96 -13.12
N LYS A 435 40.38 27.56 -11.93
CA LYS A 435 39.31 28.39 -11.37
C LYS A 435 39.03 29.62 -12.23
N ASP A 436 40.08 30.32 -12.66
CA ASP A 436 39.91 31.52 -13.49
C ASP A 436 39.28 31.18 -14.86
N ILE A 437 39.59 30.01 -15.42
CA ILE A 437 39.00 29.52 -16.68
C ILE A 437 37.53 29.13 -16.50
N LEU A 438 37.20 28.50 -15.38
CA LEU A 438 35.87 28.01 -15.06
C LEU A 438 35.05 29.01 -14.23
N ASP A 439 35.47 30.28 -14.19
CA ASP A 439 34.81 31.31 -13.40
C ASP A 439 33.34 31.45 -13.84
N LYS A 440 32.42 31.42 -12.87
CA LYS A 440 30.95 31.22 -13.00
C LYS A 440 30.41 29.80 -13.19
N LYS A 441 31.24 28.79 -13.52
CA LYS A 441 30.82 27.37 -13.60
C LYS A 441 31.11 26.57 -12.33
N ILE A 442 32.04 27.02 -11.49
CA ILE A 442 32.39 26.43 -10.18
C ILE A 442 32.51 27.53 -9.10
N GLU A 443 32.16 27.23 -7.84
CA GLU A 443 32.02 28.27 -6.79
C GLU A 443 33.27 28.43 -5.89
N LYS A 444 34.01 27.35 -5.61
CA LYS A 444 35.19 27.38 -4.72
C LYS A 444 36.42 26.81 -5.43
N SER A 445 37.55 27.50 -5.32
CA SER A 445 38.84 26.99 -5.83
C SER A 445 39.12 25.66 -5.17
N LEU A 446 39.41 24.67 -6.01
CA LEU A 446 40.44 23.63 -5.90
C LEU A 446 41.44 23.78 -4.73
N THR A 447 40.97 23.74 -3.49
CA THR A 447 41.80 23.51 -2.31
C THR A 447 41.46 22.13 -1.77
N ALA A 448 42.08 21.14 -2.43
CA ALA A 448 42.47 19.83 -1.92
C ALA A 448 41.43 19.08 -1.08
N TRP A 449 40.64 18.24 -1.74
CA TRP A 449 40.40 16.89 -1.26
C TRP A 449 40.59 16.00 -2.47
N TRP A 450 41.60 15.15 -2.40
CA TRP A 450 42.01 14.36 -3.54
C TRP A 450 41.46 12.95 -3.41
N LEU A 451 41.21 12.35 -4.56
CA LEU A 451 41.33 10.91 -4.71
C LEU A 451 42.76 10.64 -5.23
N PRO A 452 43.83 10.67 -4.41
CA PRO A 452 45.05 10.01 -4.82
C PRO A 452 44.64 8.58 -5.13
N HIS A 453 45.04 8.10 -6.30
CA HIS A 453 44.76 6.76 -6.80
C HIS A 453 43.38 6.45 -7.41
N ALA A 454 42.56 7.43 -7.82
CA ALA A 454 41.53 7.16 -8.85
C ALA A 454 42.27 6.83 -10.17
N ALA A 455 42.48 5.54 -10.45
CA ALA A 455 43.36 5.05 -11.49
C ALA A 455 42.96 5.52 -12.90
N SER A 456 41.65 5.80 -13.09
CA SER A 456 41.06 5.99 -14.42
C SER A 456 40.64 7.42 -14.74
N SER A 457 40.33 8.26 -13.74
CA SER A 457 39.73 9.58 -13.97
C SER A 457 40.69 10.74 -13.63
N PRO A 458 40.92 11.68 -14.59
CA PRO A 458 41.76 12.84 -14.36
C PRO A 458 41.11 13.90 -13.43
N ALA A 459 39.78 13.97 -13.40
CA ALA A 459 39.05 14.94 -12.58
C ALA A 459 37.57 14.53 -12.35
N PRO A 460 37.18 13.97 -11.18
CA PRO A 460 35.78 13.71 -10.86
C PRO A 460 35.05 14.95 -10.28
N MET A 461 33.71 15.00 -10.38
CA MET A 461 32.88 16.10 -9.85
C MET A 461 32.07 15.65 -8.62
N ALA A 462 32.36 16.19 -7.44
CA ALA A 462 31.62 15.90 -6.21
C ALA A 462 30.31 16.72 -6.11
N GLY A 463 29.25 16.11 -5.58
CA GLY A 463 27.94 16.73 -5.37
C GLY A 463 26.78 15.74 -5.13
N GLN A 464 25.66 16.24 -4.56
CA GLN A 464 24.43 15.47 -4.35
C GLN A 464 23.59 15.40 -5.64
N LEU A 465 23.88 14.40 -6.47
CA LEU A 465 23.52 14.36 -7.90
C LEU A 465 22.23 13.62 -8.22
N THR A 466 22.19 12.35 -7.81
CA THR A 466 21.06 11.42 -7.85
C THR A 466 19.78 12.04 -7.30
N TRP A 467 19.86 12.65 -6.11
CA TRP A 467 18.77 13.42 -5.51
C TRP A 467 18.17 14.44 -6.46
N ARG A 468 19.02 15.20 -7.16
CA ARG A 468 18.59 16.25 -8.08
C ARG A 468 17.95 15.68 -9.34
N GLY A 469 18.49 14.59 -9.89
CA GLY A 469 17.92 13.89 -11.05
C GLY A 469 16.51 13.36 -10.77
N ILE A 470 16.33 12.69 -9.65
CA ILE A 470 15.02 12.18 -9.19
C ILE A 470 14.04 13.34 -9.00
N MET A 471 14.50 14.40 -8.33
CA MET A 471 13.69 15.56 -8.02
C MET A 471 13.27 16.39 -9.23
N LYS A 472 14.10 16.48 -10.28
CA LYS A 472 13.74 17.14 -11.55
C LYS A 472 12.72 16.33 -12.35
N SER A 473 12.69 15.01 -12.14
CA SER A 473 11.85 14.09 -12.90
C SER A 473 10.44 13.91 -12.29
N GLN A 474 10.15 14.59 -11.17
CA GLN A 474 8.83 14.57 -10.52
C GLN A 474 7.87 15.57 -11.16
N ALA A 475 6.81 15.06 -11.78
CA ALA A 475 5.85 15.86 -12.56
C ALA A 475 5.05 16.90 -11.75
N LEU A 476 4.79 16.64 -10.46
CA LEU A 476 3.92 17.47 -9.62
C LEU A 476 4.69 18.52 -8.79
N ARG A 477 5.96 18.77 -9.09
CA ARG A 477 6.80 19.65 -8.28
C ARG A 477 6.82 21.08 -8.81
N ASP A 478 6.80 22.04 -7.88
CA ASP A 478 7.06 23.45 -8.17
C ASP A 478 8.56 23.69 -8.45
N ASN A 479 8.86 24.21 -9.64
CA ASN A 479 10.21 24.54 -10.11
C ASN A 479 10.87 25.70 -9.35
N SER A 480 10.10 26.49 -8.59
CA SER A 480 10.62 27.63 -7.83
C SER A 480 11.59 27.22 -6.70
N THR A 481 11.41 26.03 -6.11
CA THR A 481 12.28 25.51 -5.04
C THR A 481 13.65 25.04 -5.54
N MET A 482 13.82 24.93 -6.86
CA MET A 482 15.04 24.40 -7.47
C MET A 482 16.24 25.36 -7.41
N GLY A 483 15.98 26.67 -7.33
CA GLY A 483 17.02 27.69 -7.15
C GLY A 483 17.78 27.55 -5.84
N TYR A 484 17.08 27.21 -4.75
CA TYR A 484 17.65 26.97 -3.41
C TYR A 484 18.44 25.66 -3.30
N MET A 485 18.31 24.75 -4.28
CA MET A 485 19.00 23.46 -4.33
C MET A 485 20.05 23.38 -5.44
N THR A 486 20.59 24.52 -5.88
CA THR A 486 21.79 24.52 -6.71
C THR A 486 22.97 24.08 -5.85
N ALA A 487 23.10 22.76 -5.67
CA ALA A 487 24.22 22.16 -4.96
C ALA A 487 25.52 22.63 -5.60
N LYS A 488 26.44 23.09 -4.75
CA LYS A 488 27.73 23.60 -5.14
C LYS A 488 28.51 22.48 -5.84
N LYS A 489 29.05 22.79 -7.01
CA LYS A 489 29.79 21.86 -7.85
C LYS A 489 31.28 21.99 -7.54
N HIS A 490 31.91 20.90 -7.12
CA HIS A 490 33.34 20.86 -6.82
C HIS A 490 34.06 19.95 -7.81
N LEU A 491 35.04 20.50 -8.52
CA LEU A 491 35.92 19.74 -9.40
C LEU A 491 37.11 19.25 -8.58
N GLU A 492 37.26 17.94 -8.46
CA GLU A 492 38.42 17.30 -7.87
C GLU A 492 39.41 16.94 -8.98
N ILE A 493 40.71 16.89 -8.66
CA ILE A 493 41.78 16.57 -9.62
C ILE A 493 42.59 15.41 -9.07
N ASN A 494 43.01 14.50 -9.95
CA ASN A 494 43.98 13.45 -9.63
C ASN A 494 45.42 13.90 -9.99
N PRO A 495 46.28 14.23 -9.02
CA PRO A 495 47.65 14.71 -9.26
C PRO A 495 48.56 13.69 -9.96
N ASP A 496 48.28 12.40 -9.80
CA ASP A 496 49.10 11.32 -10.35
C ASP A 496 48.78 11.04 -11.83
N HIS A 497 47.72 11.64 -12.37
CA HIS A 497 47.28 11.39 -13.74
C HIS A 497 48.17 12.14 -14.76
N PRO A 498 48.68 11.47 -15.82
CA PRO A 498 49.57 12.09 -16.80
C PRO A 498 49.02 13.38 -17.43
N ILE A 499 47.71 13.40 -17.76
CA ILE A 499 47.02 14.60 -18.27
C ILE A 499 47.15 15.80 -17.31
N VAL A 500 47.04 15.57 -16.01
CA VAL A 500 47.06 16.62 -14.99
C VAL A 500 48.49 17.16 -14.82
N GLU A 501 49.50 16.30 -14.83
CA GLU A 501 50.90 16.73 -14.81
C GLU A 501 51.25 17.54 -16.07
N THR A 502 50.88 17.06 -17.26
CA THR A 502 51.11 17.80 -18.52
C THR A 502 50.35 19.13 -18.54
N LEU A 503 49.15 19.18 -17.99
CA LEU A 503 48.38 20.42 -17.84
C LEU A 503 49.08 21.42 -16.91
N ARG A 504 49.67 20.95 -15.80
CA ARG A 504 50.47 21.79 -14.90
C ARG A 504 51.66 22.40 -15.65
N GLU A 505 52.43 21.59 -16.36
CA GLU A 505 53.60 22.04 -17.13
C GLU A 505 53.22 23.06 -18.21
N LYS A 506 52.16 22.79 -18.98
CA LYS A 506 51.67 23.72 -20.01
C LYS A 506 51.12 25.02 -19.43
N ALA A 507 50.38 24.94 -18.32
CA ALA A 507 49.84 26.11 -17.66
C ALA A 507 50.95 26.99 -17.01
N GLU A 508 52.06 26.39 -16.58
CA GLU A 508 53.24 27.11 -16.11
C GLU A 508 54.02 27.78 -17.25
N ALA A 509 54.05 27.15 -18.44
CA ALA A 509 54.70 27.71 -19.62
C ALA A 509 53.93 28.91 -20.20
N ASP A 510 52.60 28.78 -20.38
CA ASP A 510 51.73 29.89 -20.79
C ASP A 510 50.30 29.73 -20.24
N LYS A 511 49.96 30.56 -19.25
CA LYS A 511 48.62 30.62 -18.64
C LYS A 511 47.51 31.08 -19.60
N ASN A 512 47.86 31.69 -20.73
CA ASN A 512 46.92 32.22 -21.71
C ASN A 512 46.75 31.33 -22.94
N ASP A 513 47.42 30.18 -23.00
CA ASP A 513 47.29 29.23 -24.11
C ASP A 513 45.82 28.79 -24.30
N LYS A 514 45.29 29.05 -25.50
CA LYS A 514 43.92 28.70 -25.87
C LYS A 514 43.69 27.19 -25.83
N ALA A 515 44.69 26.38 -26.19
CA ALA A 515 44.61 24.93 -26.14
C ALA A 515 44.50 24.41 -24.69
N VAL A 516 45.19 25.04 -23.73
CA VAL A 516 45.08 24.72 -22.30
C VAL A 516 43.68 25.06 -21.78
N LYS A 517 43.13 26.21 -22.17
CA LYS A 517 41.75 26.60 -21.79
C LYS A 517 40.71 25.62 -22.34
N ASP A 518 40.81 25.25 -23.61
CA ASP A 518 39.89 24.29 -24.24
C ASP A 518 39.98 22.90 -23.61
N LEU A 519 41.19 22.45 -23.24
CA LEU A 519 41.42 21.17 -22.57
C LEU A 519 40.84 21.16 -21.14
N VAL A 520 41.00 22.25 -20.38
CA VAL A 520 40.41 22.41 -19.04
C VAL A 520 38.89 22.37 -19.10
N ILE A 521 38.27 23.04 -20.08
CA ILE A 521 36.82 23.03 -20.25
C ILE A 521 36.33 21.64 -20.66
N LEU A 522 37.04 20.96 -21.58
CA LEU A 522 36.69 19.59 -21.96
C LEU A 522 36.76 18.64 -20.76
N LEU A 523 37.83 18.74 -19.96
CA LEU A 523 37.97 17.93 -18.75
C LEU A 523 36.82 18.18 -17.78
N PHE A 524 36.44 19.44 -17.57
CA PHE A 524 35.30 19.79 -16.72
C PHE A 524 33.97 19.21 -17.24
N GLU A 525 33.68 19.33 -18.53
CA GLU A 525 32.43 18.80 -19.11
C GLU A 525 32.39 17.26 -19.12
N THR A 526 33.53 16.63 -19.38
CA THR A 526 33.68 15.17 -19.30
C THR A 526 33.49 14.70 -17.85
N ALA A 527 34.05 15.42 -16.89
CA ALA A 527 33.88 15.18 -15.46
C ALA A 527 32.43 15.35 -15.00
N LEU A 528 31.72 16.36 -15.54
CA LEU A 528 30.29 16.55 -15.30
C LEU A 528 29.51 15.33 -15.78
N LEU A 529 29.77 14.88 -17.01
CA LEU A 529 29.07 13.74 -17.61
C LEU A 529 29.36 12.44 -16.85
N SER A 530 30.63 12.14 -16.56
CA SER A 530 31.03 10.91 -15.85
C SER A 530 30.49 10.84 -14.43
N SER A 531 30.26 12.00 -13.81
CA SER A 531 29.69 12.09 -12.47
C SER A 531 28.16 12.12 -12.47
N GLY A 532 27.50 12.15 -13.64
CA GLY A 532 26.03 12.14 -13.76
C GLY A 532 25.37 13.52 -13.68
N PHE A 533 26.11 14.62 -13.89
CA PHE A 533 25.51 15.94 -14.07
C PHE A 533 24.95 16.10 -15.49
N THR A 534 23.81 16.79 -15.59
CA THR A 534 23.30 17.26 -16.89
C THR A 534 24.20 18.38 -17.43
N LEU A 535 24.63 18.26 -18.68
CA LEU A 535 25.27 19.34 -19.42
C LEU A 535 24.26 20.49 -19.63
N GLU A 536 24.73 21.74 -19.51
CA GLU A 536 23.90 22.92 -19.78
C GLU A 536 23.58 23.05 -21.27
N ASP A 537 24.56 22.75 -22.12
CA ASP A 537 24.41 22.72 -23.57
C ASP A 537 25.19 21.52 -24.15
N PRO A 538 24.52 20.39 -24.43
CA PRO A 538 25.13 19.24 -25.08
C PRO A 538 25.72 19.55 -26.46
N GLN A 539 25.16 20.53 -27.19
CA GLN A 539 25.61 20.86 -28.54
C GLN A 539 26.99 21.54 -28.51
N THR A 540 27.21 22.47 -27.58
CA THR A 540 28.52 23.10 -27.40
C THR A 540 29.60 22.07 -27.03
N HIS A 541 29.27 21.08 -26.19
CA HIS A 541 30.17 19.98 -25.86
C HIS A 541 30.52 19.13 -27.09
N ALA A 542 29.51 18.73 -27.88
CA ALA A 542 29.69 17.96 -29.10
C ALA A 542 30.54 18.72 -30.13
N ASN A 543 30.27 20.01 -30.34
CA ASN A 543 31.04 20.86 -31.25
C ASN A 543 32.53 20.94 -30.85
N ARG A 544 32.82 20.97 -29.54
CA ARG A 544 34.21 20.93 -29.04
C ARG A 544 34.89 19.60 -29.32
N ILE A 545 34.18 18.48 -29.16
CA ILE A 545 34.68 17.15 -29.54
C ILE A 545 34.95 17.10 -31.06
N TYR A 546 34.02 17.58 -31.88
CA TYR A 546 34.21 17.62 -33.34
C TYR A 546 35.44 18.44 -33.74
N ARG A 547 35.67 19.59 -33.09
CA ARG A 547 36.88 20.41 -33.30
C ARG A 547 38.16 19.65 -32.95
N MET A 548 38.19 18.92 -31.83
CA MET A 548 39.36 18.12 -31.45
C MET A 548 39.59 16.94 -32.40
N ILE A 549 38.53 16.30 -32.89
CA ILE A 549 38.62 15.25 -33.91
C ILE A 549 39.15 15.83 -35.22
N LYS A 550 38.66 16.99 -35.67
CA LYS A 550 39.18 17.70 -36.85
C LYS A 550 40.69 17.95 -36.72
N LEU A 551 41.13 18.53 -35.61
CA LEU A 551 42.55 18.78 -35.33
C LEU A 551 43.38 17.48 -35.28
N GLY A 552 42.86 16.41 -34.67
CA GLY A 552 43.53 15.11 -34.60
C GLY A 552 43.65 14.40 -35.96
N LEU A 553 42.72 14.68 -36.87
CA LEU A 553 42.73 14.19 -38.25
C LEU A 553 43.46 15.12 -39.22
N GLY A 554 43.99 16.25 -38.74
CA GLY A 554 44.68 17.25 -39.57
C GLY A 554 43.74 18.04 -40.50
N ILE A 555 42.46 18.14 -40.15
CA ILE A 555 41.47 18.95 -40.86
C ILE A 555 41.54 20.36 -40.27
N ASP A 556 41.96 21.33 -41.08
CA ASP A 556 42.03 22.74 -40.67
C ASP A 556 40.63 23.30 -40.39
N ASP A 557 40.57 24.18 -39.39
CA ASP A 557 39.37 24.80 -38.86
C ASP A 557 38.91 26.01 -39.70
N ASP A 558 39.33 26.06 -40.97
CA ASP A 558 38.81 27.03 -41.94
C ASP A 558 37.42 26.56 -42.38
N ASP A 559 36.40 27.10 -41.72
CA ASP A 559 34.98 27.01 -42.09
C ASP A 559 34.73 27.70 -43.44
N SER A 560 35.25 27.12 -44.52
CA SER A 560 34.91 27.44 -45.91
C SER A 560 34.44 26.23 -46.71
N ALA A 561 34.65 25.00 -46.20
CA ALA A 561 34.36 23.78 -46.96
C ALA A 561 32.95 23.19 -46.77
N VAL A 562 32.09 23.78 -45.92
CA VAL A 562 30.74 23.24 -45.65
C VAL A 562 29.63 24.01 -46.39
N GLU A 563 29.90 25.22 -46.91
CA GLU A 563 28.93 25.95 -47.75
C GLU A 563 28.79 25.37 -49.17
N ASP A 564 29.77 24.62 -49.67
CA ASP A 564 29.76 24.06 -51.04
C ASP A 564 28.92 22.78 -51.20
N LEU A 565 28.34 22.23 -50.12
CA LEU A 565 27.51 21.01 -50.17
C LEU A 565 25.99 21.28 -50.17
N ILE A 566 25.57 22.55 -50.18
CA ILE A 566 24.16 22.94 -50.32
C ILE A 566 23.96 23.65 -51.67
N GLN A 567 24.18 22.93 -52.76
CA GLN A 567 23.53 23.24 -54.03
C GLN A 567 22.46 22.17 -54.26
N PRO A 568 21.16 22.52 -54.40
CA PRO A 568 20.19 21.57 -54.88
C PRO A 568 20.53 21.24 -56.33
N ALA A 569 20.89 20.00 -56.60
CA ALA A 569 20.98 19.49 -57.96
C ALA A 569 19.55 19.42 -58.52
N ASP A 570 19.25 20.31 -59.46
CA ASP A 570 18.13 20.22 -60.38
C ASP A 570 18.29 18.96 -61.26
N GLU A 571 17.55 17.88 -60.98
CA GLU A 571 17.23 16.85 -61.99
C GLU A 571 15.81 16.30 -61.80
N ASP A 572 14.93 16.72 -62.71
CA ASP A 572 13.77 16.05 -63.29
C ASP A 572 12.90 15.11 -62.43
N MET A 573 11.76 15.63 -61.96
CA MET A 573 10.52 14.85 -61.81
C MET A 573 9.47 15.32 -62.82
N PRO A 574 8.75 14.39 -63.49
CA PRO A 574 7.78 14.74 -64.52
C PRO A 574 6.52 15.38 -63.92
N VAL A 575 6.03 16.38 -64.65
CA VAL A 575 4.86 17.22 -64.36
C VAL A 575 3.58 16.40 -64.32
N LEU A 576 2.81 16.52 -63.23
CA LEU A 576 1.38 16.19 -63.20
C LEU A 576 0.59 17.49 -63.28
N GLU A 577 0.02 17.77 -64.45
CA GLU A 577 -1.22 18.56 -64.60
C GLU A 577 -2.29 17.87 -63.73
N GLY A 578 -3.14 18.50 -62.92
CA GLY A 578 -3.67 19.85 -62.88
C GLY A 578 -5.11 19.66 -62.38
N ASP A 579 -5.52 20.37 -61.33
CA ASP A 579 -6.85 21.00 -61.25
C ASP A 579 -6.98 21.81 -59.95
N ASP A 580 -7.25 23.09 -60.15
CA ASP A 580 -7.83 24.03 -59.19
C ASP A 580 -9.13 23.47 -58.60
N ASP A 581 -9.30 23.52 -57.28
CA ASP A 581 -10.51 24.18 -56.75
C ASP A 581 -10.41 24.57 -55.27
N THR A 582 -10.37 25.89 -55.09
CA THR A 582 -11.08 26.74 -54.10
C THR A 582 -11.35 26.26 -52.66
N SER A 583 -10.89 27.12 -51.74
CA SER A 583 -11.29 27.33 -50.35
C SER A 583 -12.77 27.11 -49.98
N ARG A 584 -13.03 26.45 -48.85
CA ARG A 584 -13.99 26.94 -47.83
C ARG A 584 -13.92 26.19 -46.49
N MET A 585 -13.89 26.97 -45.42
CA MET A 585 -14.22 26.57 -44.04
C MET A 585 -15.66 26.05 -43.96
N GLU A 586 -15.89 25.03 -43.13
CA GLU A 586 -17.08 24.97 -42.25
C GLU A 586 -16.86 23.98 -41.09
N GLU A 587 -17.20 24.44 -39.89
CA GLU A 587 -17.38 23.66 -38.66
C GLU A 587 -18.54 22.67 -38.83
N VAL A 588 -18.51 21.53 -38.13
CA VAL A 588 -19.74 20.80 -37.82
C VAL A 588 -19.65 20.14 -36.44
N ASP A 589 -20.55 20.60 -35.57
CA ASP A 589 -21.23 20.01 -34.39
C ASP A 589 -20.52 19.03 -33.43
#